data_AF-A0A537GS77-F1
#
_entry.id   AF-A0A537GS77-F1
#
_cell.length_a   1.000
_cell.length_b   1.000
_cell.length_c   1.000
_cell.angle_alpha   90.00
_cell.angle_beta   90.00
_cell.angle_gamma   90.00
#
_symmetry.space_group_name_H-M   'P 1'
#
loop_
_entity.id
_entity.type
_entity.pdbx_description
1 polymer ?
#
loop_
_entity_poly.entity_id
_entity_poly.type
_entity_poly.pdbx_seq_one_letter_code
_entity_poly.pdbx_strand_id
1 'polypeptide(L)'
;MVGVKSLDFDRFTIGLLILRVDAPKLGEEEENALQDAHMAHLAKLHDAGVLLAAGPLLGSPDRDLRGLEIYRGSPDEVKALADQDPGVRA
;
A
#
# COMPACT_ATOMS: atom_id res chain seq x y z
N MET A 1 24.37 1.58 -39.33
CA MET A 1 23.29 1.26 -38.36
C MET A 1 23.54 2.08 -37.12
N VAL A 2 22.68 3.05 -36.81
CA VAL A 2 22.70 3.74 -35.52
C VAL A 2 21.89 2.86 -34.57
N GLY A 3 22.53 2.31 -33.54
CA GLY A 3 21.86 1.49 -32.54
C GLY A 3 20.85 2.32 -31.77
N VAL A 4 19.60 1.89 -31.74
CA VAL A 4 18.59 2.47 -30.84
C VAL A 4 19.00 2.09 -29.42
N LYS A 5 19.39 3.08 -28.62
CA LYS A 5 19.51 2.90 -27.17
C LYS A 5 18.10 2.69 -26.64
N SER A 6 17.81 1.49 -26.14
CA SER A 6 16.59 1.26 -25.37
C SER A 6 16.69 2.11 -24.09
N LEU A 7 15.68 2.93 -23.80
CA LEU A 7 15.54 3.58 -22.51
C LEU A 7 14.85 2.58 -21.57
N ASP A 8 15.56 2.20 -20.50
CA ASP A 8 14.91 1.60 -19.35
C ASP A 8 14.28 2.72 -18.52
N PHE A 9 12.96 2.66 -18.38
CA PHE A 9 12.22 3.54 -17.48
C PHE A 9 11.96 2.82 -16.17
N ASP A 10 12.05 3.57 -15.07
CA ASP A 10 11.50 3.11 -13.81
C ASP A 10 9.99 2.91 -13.96
N ARG A 11 9.49 1.82 -13.38
CA ARG A 11 8.07 1.51 -13.32
C ARG A 11 7.59 1.64 -11.89
N PHE A 12 6.55 2.44 -11.70
CA PHE A 12 5.91 2.64 -10.42
C PHE A 12 4.42 2.30 -10.49
N THR A 13 3.89 1.81 -9.38
CA THR A 13 2.47 1.49 -9.20
C THR A 13 1.90 2.29 -8.04
N ILE A 14 0.70 2.85 -8.23
CA ILE A 14 -0.06 3.50 -7.16
C ILE A 14 -1.04 2.48 -6.58
N GLY A 15 -0.93 2.24 -5.27
CA GLY A 15 -1.90 1.49 -4.47
C GLY A 15 -2.93 2.44 -3.86
N LEU A 16 -4.20 2.05 -3.86
CA LEU A 16 -5.27 2.75 -3.17
C LEU A 16 -5.93 1.80 -2.17
N LEU A 17 -5.94 2.18 -0.90
CA LEU A 17 -6.61 1.42 0.14
C LEU A 17 -8.08 1.87 0.23
N ILE A 18 -8.99 0.92 0.02
CA ILE A 18 -10.44 1.15 0.10
C ILE A 18 -11.00 0.33 1.26
N LEU A 19 -11.74 0.97 2.15
CA LEU A 19 -12.48 0.31 3.22
C LEU A 19 -13.59 -0.55 2.60
N ARG A 20 -13.57 -1.85 2.91
CA ARG A 20 -14.62 -2.77 2.47
C ARG A 20 -15.91 -2.55 3.26
N VAL A 21 -17.04 -2.83 2.62
CA VAL A 21 -18.39 -2.60 3.19
C VAL A 21 -18.67 -3.49 4.41
N ASP A 22 -17.99 -4.64 4.50
CA ASP A 22 -18.09 -5.64 5.56
C ASP A 22 -16.86 -5.63 6.49
N ALA A 23 -16.18 -4.49 6.64
CA ALA A 23 -15.07 -4.35 7.58
C ALA A 23 -15.56 -4.59 9.02
N PRO A 24 -14.81 -5.34 9.85
CA PRO A 24 -15.19 -5.57 11.24
C PRO A 24 -15.19 -4.24 12.00
N LYS A 25 -16.10 -4.15 12.97
CA LYS A 25 -16.06 -3.09 13.98
C LYS A 25 -15.14 -3.56 15.10
N LEU A 26 -13.97 -2.95 15.19
CA LEU A 26 -12.96 -3.27 16.18
C LEU A 26 -13.07 -2.31 17.37
N GLY A 27 -12.65 -2.76 18.55
CA GLY A 27 -12.41 -1.86 19.68
C GLY A 27 -11.13 -1.04 19.48
N GLU A 28 -10.96 0.05 20.22
CA GLU A 28 -9.80 0.94 20.11
C GLU A 28 -8.46 0.21 20.24
N GLU A 29 -8.35 -0.74 21.18
CA GLU A 29 -7.12 -1.54 21.36
C GLU A 29 -6.82 -2.41 20.14
N GLU A 30 -7.85 -3.04 19.56
CA GLU A 30 -7.73 -3.88 18.36
C GLU A 30 -7.42 -3.04 17.12
N GLU A 31 -8.02 -1.85 16.99
CA GLU A 31 -7.72 -0.90 15.92
C GLU A 31 -6.27 -0.42 15.98
N ASN A 32 -5.78 -0.07 17.17
CA ASN A 32 -4.39 0.34 17.37
C ASN A 32 -3.42 -0.79 17.07
N ALA A 33 -3.70 -2.01 17.54
CA ALA A 33 -2.87 -3.18 17.24
C ALA A 33 -2.82 -3.49 15.73
N LEU A 34 -3.95 -3.35 15.04
CA LEU A 34 -4.02 -3.51 13.59
C LEU A 34 -3.23 -2.42 12.86
N GLN A 35 -3.35 -1.17 13.30
CA GLN A 35 -2.62 -0.04 12.74
C GLN A 35 -1.10 -0.20 12.92
N ASP A 36 -0.64 -0.65 14.09
CA ASP A 36 0.78 -0.93 14.35
C ASP A 36 1.31 -2.05 13.43
N ALA A 37 0.53 -3.11 13.25
CA ALA A 37 0.89 -4.22 12.36
C ALA A 37 0.97 -3.77 10.89
N HIS A 38 0.03 -2.95 10.44
CA HIS A 38 0.04 -2.30 9.13
C HIS A 38 1.29 -1.42 8.95
N MET A 39 1.59 -0.54 9.89
CA MET A 39 2.78 0.33 9.83
C MET A 39 4.09 -0.48 9.81
N ALA A 40 4.17 -1.57 10.57
CA ALA A 40 5.33 -2.46 10.56
C ALA A 40 5.50 -3.21 9.22
N HIS A 41 4.40 -3.54 8.54
CA HIS A 41 4.43 -4.10 7.19
C HIS A 41 4.97 -3.09 6.18
N LEU A 42 4.42 -1.88 6.16
CA LEU A 42 4.88 -0.79 5.27
C LEU A 42 6.36 -0.45 5.49
N ALA A 43 6.80 -0.38 6.75
CA ALA A 43 8.20 -0.13 7.08
C ALA A 43 9.14 -1.18 6.48
N LYS A 44 8.80 -2.46 6.55
CA LYS A 44 9.60 -3.54 5.93
C LYS A 44 9.69 -3.40 4.40
N LEU A 45 8.58 -3.06 3.74
CA LEU A 45 8.58 -2.85 2.29
C LEU A 45 9.37 -1.61 1.87
N HIS A 46 9.35 -0.57 2.71
CA HIS A 46 10.13 0.64 2.51
C HIS A 46 11.63 0.35 2.69
N ASP A 47 12.02 -0.36 3.75
CA ASP A 47 13.41 -0.76 3.99
C ASP A 47 13.96 -1.66 2.88
N ALA A 48 13.10 -2.48 2.28
CA ALA A 48 13.44 -3.30 1.10
C ALA A 48 13.53 -2.50 -0.21
N GLY A 49 13.19 -1.21 -0.21
CA GLY A 49 13.21 -0.34 -1.39
C GLY A 49 12.07 -0.59 -2.38
N VAL A 50 11.06 -1.37 -2.00
CA VAL A 50 9.90 -1.70 -2.83
C VAL A 50 8.79 -0.65 -2.68
N LEU A 51 8.54 -0.18 -1.46
CA LEU A 51 7.63 0.92 -1.17
C LEU A 51 8.41 2.24 -1.09
N LEU A 52 8.01 3.24 -1.87
CA LEU A 52 8.66 4.56 -1.89
C LEU A 52 8.02 5.55 -0.93
N ALA A 53 6.69 5.50 -0.81
CA ALA A 53 5.92 6.35 0.08
C ALA A 53 4.57 5.70 0.36
N ALA A 54 4.04 5.91 1.57
CA ALA A 54 2.68 5.54 1.93
C ALA A 54 2.13 6.56 2.92
N GLY A 55 0.81 6.76 2.89
CA GLY A 55 0.17 7.63 3.86
C GLY A 55 -1.36 7.63 3.75
N PRO A 56 -2.02 8.22 4.77
CA PRO A 56 -3.46 8.35 4.75
C PRO A 56 -3.90 9.35 3.69
N LEU A 57 -5.00 9.07 3.01
CA LEU A 57 -5.75 10.09 2.30
C LEU A 57 -6.63 10.81 3.31
N LEU A 58 -6.42 12.10 3.52
CA LEU A 58 -7.20 12.88 4.49
C LEU A 58 -8.62 13.12 3.96
N GLY A 59 -9.61 13.11 4.86
CA GLY A 59 -11.00 13.35 4.50
C GLY A 59 -11.95 12.92 5.61
N SER A 60 -13.24 12.85 5.27
CA SER A 60 -14.30 12.46 6.21
C SER A 60 -14.06 11.05 6.80
N PRO A 61 -14.45 10.76 8.06
CA PRO A 61 -14.21 9.46 8.70
C PRO A 61 -14.90 8.28 7.99
N ASP A 62 -16.02 8.55 7.33
CA ASP A 62 -16.87 7.62 6.58
C ASP A 62 -16.43 7.42 5.11
N ARG A 63 -15.29 7.98 4.71
CA ARG A 63 -14.79 7.80 3.34
C ARG A 63 -14.34 6.36 3.08
N ASP A 64 -14.62 5.91 1.87
CA ASP A 64 -14.15 4.62 1.36
C ASP A 64 -12.62 4.63 1.15
N LEU A 65 -12.04 5.73 0.66
CA LEU A 65 -10.60 5.83 0.37
C LEU A 65 -9.79 6.18 1.63
N ARG A 66 -9.00 5.22 2.12
CA ARG A 66 -8.27 5.33 3.39
C ARG A 66 -6.82 5.78 3.22
N GLY A 67 -6.16 5.35 2.16
CA GLY A 67 -4.72 5.54 1.98
C GLY A 67 -4.26 5.45 0.54
N LEU A 68 -3.03 5.92 0.32
CA LEU A 68 -2.31 5.84 -0.94
C LEU A 68 -0.89 5.36 -0.69
N GLU A 69 -0.41 4.51 -1.58
CA GLU A 69 0.95 3.97 -1.59
C GLU A 69 1.58 4.13 -2.96
N ILE A 70 2.90 4.30 -3.00
CA ILE A 70 3.70 4.37 -4.23
C ILE A 70 4.75 3.28 -4.16
N TYR A 71 4.68 2.31 -5.08
CA TYR A 71 5.59 1.17 -5.15
C TYR A 71 6.45 1.21 -6.40
N ARG A 72 7.61 0.56 -6.33
CA ARG A 72 8.41 0.14 -7.50
C ARG A 72 7.88 -1.19 -8.04
N GLY A 73 7.74 -1.29 -9.35
CA GLY A 73 7.38 -2.51 -10.05
C GLY A 73 5.95 -2.53 -10.61
N SER A 74 5.56 -3.73 -11.03
CA SER A 74 4.32 -4.05 -11.70
C SER A 74 3.10 -4.04 -10.79
N PRO A 75 1.88 -3.68 -11.28
CA PRO A 75 0.67 -3.86 -10.49
C PRO A 75 0.49 -5.29 -9.97
N ASP A 76 0.84 -6.31 -10.75
CA ASP A 76 0.72 -7.70 -10.31
C ASP A 76 1.72 -8.06 -9.21
N GLU A 77 2.97 -7.59 -9.31
CA GLU A 77 4.02 -7.79 -8.30
C GLU A 77 3.66 -7.06 -7.00
N VAL A 78 3.21 -5.81 -7.15
CA VAL A 78 2.83 -4.93 -6.04
C VAL A 78 1.59 -5.46 -5.35
N LYS A 79 0.57 -5.92 -6.09
CA LYS A 79 -0.64 -6.50 -5.53
C LYS A 79 -0.33 -7.72 -4.65
N ALA A 80 0.57 -8.60 -5.10
CA ALA A 80 0.97 -9.76 -4.31
C ALA A 80 1.62 -9.39 -2.97
N LEU A 81 2.25 -8.22 -2.86
CA LEU A 81 2.81 -7.70 -1.61
C LEU A 81 1.76 -6.97 -0.78
N ALA A 82 0.97 -6.09 -1.39
CA ALA A 82 -0.09 -5.33 -0.72
C ALA A 82 -1.19 -6.23 -0.12
N ASP A 83 -1.52 -7.35 -0.77
CA ASP A 83 -2.47 -8.35 -0.24
C ASP A 83 -1.95 -9.06 1.04
N GLN A 84 -0.68 -8.83 1.43
CA GLN A 84 -0.10 -9.35 2.65
C GLN A 84 -0.24 -8.41 3.85
N ASP A 85 -0.69 -7.17 3.61
CA ASP A 85 -0.87 -6.18 4.65
C ASP A 85 -1.91 -6.64 5.69
N PRO A 86 -1.60 -6.57 7.00
CA PRO A 86 -2.56 -6.88 8.05
C PRO A 86 -3.88 -6.10 7.93
N GLY A 87 -3.83 -4.83 7.55
CA GLY A 87 -5.01 -3.97 7.35
C GLY A 87 -5.89 -4.40 6.17
N VAL A 88 -5.31 -5.10 5.18
CA VAL A 88 -6.07 -5.67 4.04
C VAL A 88 -6.69 -7.02 4.41
N ARG A 89 -6.05 -7.79 5.30
CA ARG A 89 -6.47 -9.14 5.70
C ARG A 89 -7.47 -9.17 6.86
N ALA A 90 -7.48 -8.14 7.70
CA ALA A 90 -8.44 -7.96 8.79
C ALA A 90 -9.88 -7.83 8.25
#